data_AF-A0A645JJE7-F1
#
_entry.id   AF-A0A645JJE7-F1
#
_cell.length_a   1.000
_cell.length_b   1.000
_cell.length_c   1.000
_cell.angle_alpha   90.00
_cell.angle_beta   90.00
_cell.angle_gamma   90.00
#
_symmetry.space_group_name_H-M   'P 1'
#
loop_
_entity.id
_entity.type
_entity.pdbx_description
1 polymer ?
#
loop_
_entity_poly.entity_id
_entity_poly.type
_entity_poly.pdbx_seq_one_letter_code
_entity_poly.pdbx_strand_id
1 'polypeptide(L)'
;MIIRQVKEKQWECLCRQIITRGRTAPLSLQYDMEIICNGVDYILKVQPVKKRKIAVLQAMGVYPDGGRTGGKDYRLIEDNSILSALLEIMIYQSAEKQGV
;
A
#
# COMPACT_ATOMS: atom_id res chain seq x y z
N MET A 1 0.77 1.43 12.77
CA MET A 1 0.84 2.66 11.94
C MET A 1 2.27 3.18 11.89
N ILE A 2 2.77 3.49 10.70
CA ILE A 2 4.07 4.14 10.49
C ILE A 2 3.91 5.42 9.67
N ILE A 3 4.83 6.36 9.82
CA ILE A 3 4.92 7.55 8.97
C ILE A 3 6.33 7.63 8.42
N ARG A 4 6.47 7.67 7.10
CA ARG A 4 7.77 7.68 6.42
C ARG A 4 7.93 8.90 5.54
N GLN A 5 9.11 9.50 5.63
CA GLN A 5 9.56 10.56 4.74
C GLN A 5 9.99 9.96 3.42
N VAL A 6 9.42 10.44 2.31
CA VAL A 6 9.78 10.00 0.96
C VAL A 6 10.76 11.00 0.36
N LYS A 7 11.73 10.50 -0.42
CA LYS A 7 12.70 11.31 -1.15
C LYS A 7 11.99 12.14 -2.22
N GLU A 8 12.48 13.34 -2.45
CA GLU A 8 11.88 14.30 -3.39
C GLU A 8 11.66 13.70 -4.79
N LYS A 9 12.69 13.03 -5.33
CA LYS A 9 12.65 12.39 -6.66
C LYS A 9 11.54 11.33 -6.81
N GLN A 10 11.12 10.71 -5.72
CA GLN A 10 10.13 9.63 -5.71
C GLN A 10 8.73 10.14 -5.33
N TRP A 11 8.63 11.32 -4.73
CA TRP A 11 7.39 11.81 -4.11
C TRP A 11 6.25 11.98 -5.10
N GLU A 12 6.50 12.67 -6.21
CA GLU A 12 5.46 12.96 -7.21
C GLU A 12 4.94 11.68 -7.87
N CYS A 13 5.86 10.77 -8.18
CA CYS A 13 5.53 9.49 -8.80
C CYS A 13 4.69 8.62 -7.85
N LEU A 14 5.09 8.53 -6.59
CA LEU A 14 4.36 7.80 -5.56
C LEU A 14 2.95 8.39 -5.36
N CYS A 15 2.83 9.71 -5.24
CA CYS A 15 1.54 10.37 -5.10
C CYS A 15 0.64 10.10 -6.30
N ARG A 16 1.18 10.21 -7.52
CA ARG A 16 0.43 9.91 -8.75
C ARG A 16 -0.03 8.45 -8.75
N GLN A 17 0.84 7.51 -8.40
CA GLN A 17 0.47 6.09 -8.28
C GLN A 17 -0.65 5.87 -7.26
N ILE A 18 -0.57 6.50 -6.08
CA ILE A 18 -1.61 6.40 -5.04
C ILE A 18 -2.94 6.95 -5.55
N ILE A 19 -2.95 8.12 -6.18
CA ILE A 19 -4.18 8.76 -6.67
C ILE A 19 -4.79 7.97 -7.84
N THR A 20 -3.96 7.45 -8.75
CA THR A 20 -4.45 6.78 -9.96
C THR A 20 -4.88 5.34 -9.70
N ARG A 21 -4.24 4.63 -8.76
CA ARG A 21 -4.49 3.20 -8.52
C ARG A 21 -5.18 2.91 -7.19
N GLY A 22 -5.08 3.82 -6.24
CA GLY A 22 -5.66 3.65 -4.92
C GLY A 22 -7.17 3.77 -4.97
N ARG A 23 -7.85 2.86 -4.28
CA ARG A 23 -9.29 2.98 -4.04
C ARG A 23 -9.50 3.88 -2.83
N THR A 24 -10.46 4.79 -2.89
CA THR A 24 -10.81 5.63 -1.74
C THR A 24 -12.30 5.49 -1.46
N ALA A 25 -12.66 5.51 -0.17
CA ALA A 25 -14.05 5.66 0.23
C ALA A 25 -14.47 7.13 0.06
N PRO A 26 -15.76 7.41 -0.23
CA PRO A 26 -16.25 8.78 -0.25
C PRO A 26 -15.87 9.53 1.03
N LEU A 27 -15.39 10.77 0.87
CA LEU A 27 -14.94 11.64 1.97
C LEU A 27 -13.75 11.11 2.79
N SER A 28 -13.02 10.12 2.29
CA SER A 28 -11.78 9.63 2.91
C SER A 28 -10.54 10.26 2.27
N LEU A 29 -9.57 10.62 3.11
CA LEU A 29 -8.22 11.01 2.68
C LEU A 29 -7.29 9.80 2.52
N GLN A 30 -7.78 8.61 2.84
CA GLN A 30 -7.02 7.37 2.84
C GLN A 30 -7.28 6.59 1.55
N TYR A 31 -6.24 5.97 1.03
CA TYR A 31 -6.25 5.16 -0.17
C TYR A 31 -5.91 3.72 0.18
N ASP A 32 -6.68 2.79 -0.35
CA ASP A 32 -6.42 1.36 -0.29
C ASP A 32 -5.64 0.96 -1.55
N MET A 33 -4.40 0.54 -1.34
CA MET A 33 -3.46 0.15 -2.38
C MET A 33 -3.30 -1.36 -2.42
N GLU A 34 -3.53 -1.97 -3.57
CA GLU A 34 -3.28 -3.40 -3.76
C GLU A 34 -1.81 -3.65 -4.08
N ILE A 35 -1.19 -4.56 -3.34
CA ILE A 35 0.22 -4.96 -3.47
C ILE A 35 0.29 -6.48 -3.45
N ILE A 36 0.87 -7.08 -4.49
CA ILE A 36 1.14 -8.52 -4.52
C ILE A 36 2.60 -8.73 -4.12
N CYS A 37 2.84 -9.48 -3.05
CA CYS A 37 4.19 -9.78 -2.57
C CYS A 37 4.26 -11.24 -2.10
N ASN A 38 5.24 -11.98 -2.62
CA ASN A 38 5.47 -13.39 -2.26
C ASN A 38 4.22 -14.29 -2.37
N GLY A 39 3.39 -14.05 -3.39
CA GLY A 39 2.16 -14.81 -3.62
C GLY A 39 1.01 -14.48 -2.67
N VAL A 40 1.15 -13.45 -1.84
CA VAL A 40 0.09 -12.92 -0.97
C VAL A 40 -0.37 -11.57 -1.50
N ASP A 41 -1.68 -11.40 -1.62
CA ASP A 41 -2.31 -10.13 -1.95
C ASP A 41 -2.48 -9.31 -0.67
N TYR A 42 -1.99 -8.08 -0.69
CA TYR A 42 -2.14 -7.12 0.40
C TYR A 42 -2.97 -5.93 -0.03
N ILE A 43 -3.84 -5.46 0.85
CA ILE A 43 -4.50 -4.16 0.74
C ILE A 43 -3.88 -3.24 1.78
N LEU A 44 -3.03 -2.32 1.33
CA LEU A 44 -2.31 -1.37 2.18
C LEU A 44 -3.06 -0.04 2.25
N LYS A 45 -3.45 0.38 3.45
CA LYS A 45 -4.15 1.65 3.68
C LYS A 45 -3.13 2.76 3.92
N VAL A 46 -3.04 3.68 2.96
CA VAL A 46 -2.04 4.77 2.93
C VAL A 46 -2.70 6.13 2.86
N GLN A 47 -2.02 7.16 3.38
CA GLN A 47 -2.44 8.54 3.29
C GLN A 47 -1.24 9.44 3.01
N PRO A 48 -1.20 10.14 1.87
CA PRO A 48 -0.26 11.24 1.69
C PRO A 48 -0.51 12.34 2.72
N VAL A 49 0.56 12.78 3.39
CA VAL A 49 0.51 13.87 4.37
C VAL A 49 1.53 14.95 4.01
N LYS A 50 1.47 16.07 4.74
CA LYS A 50 2.33 17.24 4.52
C LYS A 50 3.82 16.87 4.60
N LYS A 51 4.65 17.69 3.94
CA LYS A 51 6.13 17.56 3.93
C LYS A 51 6.64 16.26 3.30
N ARG A 52 5.99 15.75 2.25
CA ARG A 52 6.40 14.54 1.50
C ARG A 52 6.47 13.28 2.37
N LYS A 53 5.48 13.12 3.26
CA LYS A 53 5.37 11.96 4.12
C LYS A 53 4.19 11.11 3.68
N ILE A 54 4.31 9.80 3.84
CA ILE A 54 3.20 8.86 3.73
C ILE A 54 2.94 8.28 5.11
N ALA A 55 1.69 8.35 5.55
CA ALA A 55 1.20 7.56 6.67
C ALA A 55 0.70 6.22 6.14
N VAL A 56 1.14 5.13 6.75
CA VAL A 56 0.66 3.77 6.50
C VAL A 56 -0.03 3.30 7.76
N LEU A 57 -1.34 3.12 7.65
CA LEU A 57 -2.20 2.91 8.81
C LEU A 57 -2.18 1.44 9.21
N GLN A 58 -2.57 0.58 8.28
CA GLN A 58 -2.69 -0.87 8.42
C GLN A 58 -2.63 -1.55 7.05
N ALA A 59 -2.47 -2.86 7.04
CA ALA A 59 -2.63 -3.70 5.86
C ALA A 59 -3.64 -4.82 6.13
N MET A 60 -4.27 -5.32 5.07
CA MET A 60 -5.03 -6.56 5.10
C MET A 60 -4.33 -7.56 4.19
N GLY A 61 -3.88 -8.69 4.74
CA GLY A 61 -3.47 -9.84 3.93
C GLY A 61 -4.70 -10.61 3.47
N VAL A 62 -4.76 -10.91 2.18
CA VAL A 62 -5.85 -11.62 1.53
C VAL A 62 -5.32 -12.97 1.10
N TYR A 63 -5.81 -14.02 1.74
CA TYR A 63 -5.37 -15.39 1.52
C TYR A 63 -6.50 -16.18 0.85
N PRO A 64 -6.18 -17.10 -0.07
CA PRO A 64 -7.18 -18.07 -0.52
C PRO A 64 -7.63 -18.89 0.70
N ASP A 65 -8.93 -19.01 0.90
CA ASP A 65 -9.48 -19.96 1.86
C ASP A 65 -9.05 -21.37 1.41
N GLY A 66 -8.38 -22.11 2.30
CA GLY A 66 -7.96 -23.49 2.06
C GLY A 66 -9.14 -24.48 1.97
N GLY A 67 -10.37 -24.02 2.20
CA GLY A 67 -11.61 -24.77 2.06
C GLY A 67 -12.17 -24.84 0.64
N ARG A 68 -13.08 -25.80 0.41
CA ARG A 68 -13.67 -26.13 -0.90
C ARG A 68 -14.63 -25.06 -1.47
N THR A 69 -14.81 -23.91 -0.79
CA THR A 69 -15.90 -22.97 -1.07
C THR A 69 -15.44 -21.63 -1.67
N GLY A 70 -14.19 -21.51 -2.12
CA GLY A 70 -13.72 -20.34 -2.89
C GLY A 70 -13.73 -19.01 -2.12
N GLY A 71 -13.71 -19.07 -0.78
CA GLY A 71 -13.65 -17.89 0.08
C GLY A 71 -12.30 -17.18 0.05
N LYS A 72 -12.27 -15.95 0.59
CA LYS A 72 -11.03 -15.22 0.88
C LYS A 72 -10.95 -14.98 2.37
N ASP A 73 -9.83 -15.36 2.98
CA ASP A 73 -9.51 -15.05 4.37
C ASP A 73 -8.79 -13.71 4.43
N TYR A 74 -9.33 -12.79 5.24
CA TYR A 74 -8.74 -11.47 5.45
C TYR A 74 -8.09 -11.43 6.83
N ARG A 75 -6.80 -11.08 6.89
CA ARG A 75 -6.06 -10.91 8.14
C ARG A 75 -5.56 -9.48 8.27
N LEU A 76 -5.94 -8.81 9.35
CA LEU A 76 -5.44 -7.48 9.68
C LEU A 76 -3.96 -7.58 10.09
N ILE A 77 -3.15 -6.68 9.57
CA ILE A 77 -1.73 -6.56 9.85
C ILE A 77 -1.44 -5.14 10.30
N GLU A 78 -1.01 -5.02 11.56
CA GLU A 78 -0.60 -3.76 12.17
C GLU A 78 0.91 -3.70 12.47
N ASP A 79 1.62 -4.80 12.18
CA ASP A 79 3.06 -4.92 12.40
C ASP A 79 3.84 -3.87 11.59
N ASN A 80 4.53 -2.98 12.29
CA ASN A 80 5.21 -1.85 11.69
C ASN A 80 6.36 -2.25 10.74
N SER A 81 6.96 -3.42 10.93
CA SER A 81 8.02 -3.93 10.04
C SER A 81 7.44 -4.36 8.70
N ILE A 82 6.30 -5.07 8.72
CA ILE A 82 5.59 -5.46 7.50
C ILE A 82 5.04 -4.23 6.77
N LEU A 83 4.43 -3.30 7.50
CA LEU A 83 3.94 -2.04 6.91
C LEU A 83 5.07 -1.23 6.26
N SER A 84 6.26 -1.23 6.87
CA SER A 84 7.44 -0.57 6.30
C SER A 84 7.88 -1.25 5.02
N ALA A 85 7.98 -2.59 5.02
CA ALA A 85 8.39 -3.35 3.86
C ALA A 85 7.44 -3.16 2.66
N LEU A 86 6.12 -3.24 2.90
CA LEU A 86 5.12 -3.03 1.86
C LEU A 86 5.18 -1.61 1.27
N LEU A 87 5.43 -0.60 2.10
CA LEU A 87 5.63 0.77 1.62
C LEU A 87 6.88 0.91 0.75
N GLU A 88 8.00 0.31 1.14
CA GLU A 88 9.25 0.36 0.36
C GLU A 88 9.06 -0.31 -1.01
N ILE A 89 8.35 -1.45 -1.06
CA ILE A 89 7.98 -2.11 -2.32
C ILE A 89 7.15 -1.17 -3.19
N MET A 90 6.15 -0.49 -2.62
CA MET A 90 5.32 0.46 -3.35
C MET A 90 6.14 1.64 -3.91
N ILE A 91 7.09 2.16 -3.15
CA ILE A 91 8.01 3.21 -3.58
C ILE A 91 8.90 2.71 -4.73
N TYR A 92 9.46 1.50 -4.61
CA TYR A 92 10.32 0.91 -5.62
C TYR A 92 9.57 0.66 -6.95
N GLN A 93 8.37 0.07 -6.88
CA GLN A 93 7.51 -0.17 -8.05
C GLN A 93 7.00 1.12 -8.72
N SER A 94 7.02 2.25 -8.01
CA SER A 94 6.74 3.56 -8.59
C SER A 94 7.91 4.06 -9.43
N ALA A 95 9.15 3.81 -9.00
CA ALA A 95 10.36 4.24 -9.68
C ALA A 95 10.63 3.44 -10.96
N GLU A 96 10.39 2.12 -10.98
CA GLU A 96 10.64 1.27 -12.16
C GLU A 96 9.75 1.61 -13.36
N LYS A 97 8.55 2.17 -13.15
CA LYS A 97 7.63 2.55 -14.24
C LYS A 97 8.05 3.80 -15.03
N GLN A 98 9.21 4.40 -14.72
CA GLN A 98 9.78 5.52 -15.49
C GLN A 98 10.73 5.07 -16.61
N GLY A 99 10.98 3.77 -16.77
CA GLY A 99 11.94 3.23 -17.75
C GLY A 99 11.37 2.70 -19.07
N VAL A 100 10.12 3.04 -19.43
CA VAL A 100 9.48 2.64 -20.70
C VAL A 100 8.96 3.87 -21.44
#